data_AF-A0A7K5MMI4-F1
#
_entry.id   AF-A0A7K5MMI4-F1
#
_cell.length_a   1.000
_cell.length_b   1.000
_cell.length_c   1.000
_cell.angle_alpha   90.00
_cell.angle_beta   90.00
_cell.angle_gamma   90.00
#
_symmetry.space_group_name_H-M   'P 1'
#
loop_
_entity.id
_entity.type
_entity.pdbx_description
1 polymer ?
#
loop_
_entity_poly.entity_id
_entity_poly.type
_entity_poly.pdbx_seq_one_letter_code
_entity_poly.pdbx_strand_id
1 'polypeptide(L)'
;GAASRPLVLLLDDNFYYQSMRYEVYQLARKYSLGFCQLFLECPVECCLQRNSLRSDPVPEQTIQLMARKIEMPDPRKNTWEQHSLILSSSDGISEDDEQIMNLLATALDNPERPNEEDTEQKEAARAICAASTVHQADQACRRAISEAMQDAKGKNVLPSEMKSLAEELNKLKAEFLEDLRQGKTLKTQYYDPATGVISSFQQEATKVVNKYILK
;
A
#
# COMPACT_ATOMS: atom_id res chain seq x y z
N GLY A 1 21.81 -34.80 13.14
CA GLY A 1 20.78 -33.96 13.78
C GLY A 1 19.48 -34.21 13.06
N ALA A 2 18.35 -34.27 13.77
CA ALA A 2 17.05 -34.40 13.11
C ALA A 2 16.86 -33.20 12.17
N ALA A 3 16.63 -33.46 10.88
CA ALA A 3 16.31 -32.40 9.93
C ALA A 3 15.06 -31.67 10.41
N SER A 4 15.11 -30.35 10.50
CA SER A 4 13.93 -29.53 10.80
C SER A 4 12.90 -29.76 9.71
N ARG A 5 11.68 -30.17 10.08
CA ARG A 5 10.58 -30.31 9.13
C ARG A 5 10.22 -28.94 8.54
N PRO A 6 9.91 -28.86 7.24
CA PRO A 6 9.51 -27.59 6.62
C PRO A 6 8.20 -27.08 7.23
N LEU A 7 8.13 -25.78 7.51
CA LEU A 7 6.90 -25.11 7.89
C LEU A 7 6.16 -24.69 6.62
N VAL A 8 4.92 -25.15 6.47
CA VAL A 8 4.05 -24.77 5.35
C VAL A 8 3.00 -23.79 5.85
N LEU A 9 2.84 -22.67 5.15
CA LEU A 9 1.79 -21.68 5.41
C LEU A 9 0.70 -21.86 4.35
N LEU A 10 -0.47 -22.34 4.77
CA LEU A 10 -1.64 -22.47 3.90
C LEU A 10 -2.50 -21.21 4.04
N LEU A 11 -2.72 -20.51 2.93
CA LEU A 11 -3.63 -19.38 2.87
C LEU A 11 -4.93 -19.85 2.22
N ASP A 12 -5.98 -19.95 3.02
CA ASP A 12 -7.32 -20.34 2.57
C ASP A 12 -8.16 -19.09 2.29
N ASP A 13 -8.14 -18.65 1.03
CA ASP A 13 -8.92 -17.53 0.52
C ASP A 13 -9.34 -17.82 -0.92
N ASN A 14 -10.36 -17.11 -1.42
CA ASN A 14 -10.82 -17.22 -2.80
C ASN A 14 -9.81 -16.66 -3.81
N PHE A 15 -8.92 -15.76 -3.36
CA PHE A 15 -7.88 -15.13 -4.20
C PHE A 15 -8.42 -14.67 -5.56
N TYR A 16 -9.52 -13.93 -5.48
CA TYR A 16 -10.41 -13.63 -6.60
C TYR A 16 -9.72 -12.91 -7.77
N TYR A 17 -8.83 -11.97 -7.44
CA TYR A 17 -8.02 -11.24 -8.42
C TYR A 17 -6.59 -11.75 -8.44
N GLN A 18 -5.98 -11.75 -9.63
CA GLN A 18 -4.57 -12.06 -9.85
C GLN A 18 -3.67 -11.17 -8.97
N SER A 19 -4.02 -9.91 -8.76
CA SER A 19 -3.26 -8.98 -7.91
C SER A 19 -3.14 -9.46 -6.46
N MET A 20 -4.18 -10.09 -5.91
CA MET A 20 -4.17 -10.64 -4.55
C MET A 20 -3.14 -11.77 -4.44
N ARG A 21 -3.08 -12.66 -5.44
CA ARG A 21 -2.07 -13.74 -5.48
C ARG A 21 -0.67 -13.19 -5.70
N TYR A 22 -0.53 -12.16 -6.51
CA TYR A 22 0.74 -11.51 -6.78
C TYR A 22 1.34 -10.83 -5.54
N GLU A 23 0.51 -10.29 -4.64
CA GLU A 23 0.96 -9.74 -3.35
C GLU A 23 1.57 -10.84 -2.47
N VAL A 24 0.94 -12.01 -2.41
CA VAL A 24 1.49 -13.17 -1.68
C VAL A 24 2.81 -13.64 -2.31
N TYR A 25 2.86 -13.74 -3.63
CA TYR A 25 4.09 -14.07 -4.35
C TYR A 25 5.22 -13.07 -4.05
N GLN A 26 4.94 -11.76 -4.01
CA GLN A 26 5.93 -10.75 -3.62
C GLN A 26 6.44 -10.93 -2.19
N LEU A 27 5.58 -11.34 -1.25
CA LEU A 27 6.01 -11.69 0.11
C LEU A 27 6.91 -12.93 0.10
N ALA A 28 6.56 -13.96 -0.67
CA ALA A 28 7.40 -15.15 -0.81
C ALA A 28 8.78 -14.79 -1.36
N ARG A 29 8.85 -13.96 -2.40
CA ARG A 29 10.12 -13.42 -2.92
C ARG A 29 10.92 -12.67 -1.87
N LYS A 30 10.26 -11.76 -1.14
CA LYS A 30 10.91 -10.91 -0.12
C LYS A 30 11.62 -11.73 0.95
N TYR A 31 11.04 -12.85 1.35
CA TYR A 31 11.57 -13.72 2.41
C TYR A 31 12.23 -14.99 1.88
N SER A 32 12.44 -15.09 0.57
CA SER A 32 13.02 -16.27 -0.08
C SER A 32 12.30 -17.58 0.26
N LEU A 33 10.97 -17.55 0.20
CA LEU A 33 10.11 -18.69 0.47
C LEU A 33 9.73 -19.40 -0.84
N GLY A 34 9.49 -20.71 -0.75
CA GLY A 34 8.77 -21.43 -1.80
C GLY A 34 7.35 -20.90 -1.96
N PHE A 35 6.88 -20.83 -3.20
CA PHE A 35 5.52 -20.39 -3.52
C PHE A 35 4.87 -21.34 -4.53
N CYS A 36 3.62 -21.71 -4.25
CA CYS A 36 2.78 -22.43 -5.19
C CYS A 36 1.31 -22.06 -4.98
N GLN A 37 0.49 -22.33 -6.01
CA GLN A 37 -0.93 -22.04 -6.03
C GLN A 37 -1.71 -23.32 -6.30
N LEU A 38 -2.70 -23.60 -5.46
CA LEU A 38 -3.69 -24.63 -5.71
C LEU A 38 -5.01 -23.93 -6.04
N PHE A 39 -5.48 -24.08 -7.27
CA PHE A 39 -6.75 -23.52 -7.72
C PHE A 39 -7.79 -24.63 -7.83
N LEU A 40 -8.83 -24.54 -7.00
CA LEU A 40 -9.91 -25.51 -6.97
C LEU A 40 -11.02 -25.05 -7.91
N GLU A 41 -11.01 -25.58 -9.13
CA GLU A 41 -12.06 -25.33 -10.11
C GLU A 41 -13.33 -26.09 -9.72
N CYS A 42 -14.48 -25.43 -9.85
CA CYS A 42 -15.77 -26.05 -9.55
C CYS A 42 -16.84 -25.49 -10.49
N PRO A 43 -17.65 -26.33 -11.14
CA PRO A 43 -18.83 -25.87 -11.88
C PRO A 43 -19.75 -25.03 -10.99
N VAL A 44 -20.32 -23.97 -11.56
CA VAL A 44 -21.18 -23.00 -10.84
C VAL A 44 -22.40 -23.70 -10.24
N GLU A 45 -22.96 -24.67 -10.95
CA GLU A 45 -24.10 -25.47 -10.53
C GLU A 45 -23.77 -26.24 -9.24
N CYS A 46 -22.58 -26.83 -9.18
CA CYS A 46 -22.09 -27.51 -7.97
C CYS A 46 -21.86 -26.52 -6.82
N CYS A 47 -21.29 -25.34 -7.10
CA CYS A 47 -21.12 -24.28 -6.10
C CYS A 47 -22.47 -23.82 -5.52
N LEU A 48 -23.48 -23.61 -6.35
CA LEU A 48 -24.83 -23.20 -5.93
C LEU A 48 -25.50 -24.29 -5.09
N GLN A 49 -25.38 -25.56 -5.51
CA GLN A 49 -25.89 -26.70 -4.73
C GLN A 49 -25.19 -26.81 -3.36
N ARG A 50 -23.87 -26.66 -3.31
CA ARG A 50 -23.12 -26.69 -2.03
C ARG A 50 -23.48 -25.50 -1.16
N ASN A 51 -23.68 -24.32 -1.76
CA ASN A 51 -24.05 -23.10 -1.04
C ASN A 51 -25.42 -23.22 -0.36
N SER A 52 -26.43 -23.82 -1.01
CA SER A 52 -27.75 -23.99 -0.41
C SER A 52 -27.77 -24.91 0.81
N LEU A 53 -26.73 -25.74 0.98
CA LEU A 53 -26.54 -26.64 2.12
C LEU A 53 -25.72 -26.00 3.26
N ARG A 54 -25.18 -24.78 3.08
CA ARG A 54 -24.42 -24.08 4.13
C ARG A 54 -25.36 -23.56 5.21
N SER A 55 -24.86 -23.49 6.45
CA SER A 55 -25.58 -22.87 7.57
C SER A 55 -25.86 -21.38 7.33
N ASP A 56 -24.95 -20.70 6.61
CA ASP A 56 -25.06 -19.30 6.22
C ASP A 56 -24.74 -19.17 4.71
N PRO A 57 -25.75 -19.29 3.84
CA PRO A 57 -25.56 -19.21 2.40
C PRO A 57 -25.33 -17.77 1.93
N VAL A 58 -24.45 -17.59 0.95
CA VAL A 58 -24.32 -16.30 0.26
C VAL A 58 -25.39 -16.17 -0.84
N PRO A 59 -25.75 -14.96 -1.28
CA PRO A 59 -26.66 -14.78 -2.41
C PRO A 59 -26.16 -15.49 -3.68
N GLU A 60 -27.04 -16.19 -4.38
CA GLU A 60 -26.68 -16.93 -5.60
C GLU A 60 -26.03 -16.03 -6.67
N GLN A 61 -26.50 -14.78 -6.77
CA GLN A 61 -25.95 -13.79 -7.71
C GLN A 61 -24.48 -13.48 -7.40
N THR A 62 -24.07 -13.54 -6.13
CA THR A 62 -22.66 -13.37 -5.73
C THR A 62 -21.80 -14.49 -6.30
N ILE A 63 -22.24 -15.75 -6.18
CA ILE A 63 -21.51 -16.91 -6.73
C ILE A 63 -21.41 -16.83 -8.25
N GLN A 64 -22.52 -16.49 -8.92
CA GLN A 64 -22.54 -16.33 -10.37
C GLN A 64 -21.63 -15.19 -10.84
N LEU A 65 -21.63 -14.06 -10.12
CA LEU A 65 -20.74 -12.94 -10.41
C LEU A 65 -19.28 -13.34 -10.17
N MET A 66 -19.01 -14.07 -9.11
CA MET A 66 -17.67 -14.56 -8.79
C MET A 66 -17.15 -15.45 -9.92
N ALA A 67 -17.92 -16.46 -10.33
CA ALA A 67 -17.54 -17.36 -11.42
C ALA A 67 -17.22 -16.64 -12.74
N ARG A 68 -17.87 -15.49 -13.01
CA ARG A 68 -17.65 -14.70 -14.23
C ARG A 68 -16.40 -13.83 -14.20
N LYS A 69 -15.92 -13.40 -13.04
CA LYS A 69 -14.73 -12.53 -12.96
C LYS A 69 -13.55 -13.10 -12.19
N ILE A 70 -13.66 -14.32 -11.65
CA ILE A 70 -12.51 -14.97 -11.02
C ILE A 70 -11.40 -15.11 -12.07
N GLU A 71 -10.20 -14.64 -11.73
CA GLU A 71 -9.07 -14.63 -12.65
C GLU A 71 -8.26 -15.92 -12.45
N MET A 72 -8.39 -16.86 -13.39
CA MET A 72 -7.64 -18.13 -13.32
C MET A 72 -6.12 -17.90 -13.38
N PRO A 73 -5.31 -18.73 -12.70
CA PRO A 73 -3.87 -18.72 -12.89
C PRO A 73 -3.50 -18.99 -14.34
N ASP A 74 -2.59 -18.19 -14.90
CA ASP A 74 -2.09 -18.32 -16.27
C ASP A 74 -0.57 -18.35 -16.29
N PRO A 75 0.06 -19.54 -16.14
CA PRO A 75 1.50 -19.70 -16.18
C PRO A 75 2.14 -19.22 -17.49
N ARG A 76 1.40 -19.21 -18.60
CA ARG A 76 1.92 -18.82 -19.93
C ARG A 76 2.09 -17.32 -20.01
N LYS A 77 1.15 -16.57 -19.44
CA LYS A 77 1.19 -15.10 -19.37
C LYS A 77 2.07 -14.61 -18.22
N ASN A 78 2.06 -15.32 -17.10
CA ASN A 78 2.70 -14.89 -15.86
C ASN A 78 3.71 -15.94 -15.40
N THR A 79 5.00 -15.66 -15.58
CA THR A 79 6.07 -16.57 -15.17
C THR A 79 6.13 -16.82 -13.66
N TRP A 80 5.52 -15.97 -12.85
CA TRP A 80 5.41 -16.17 -11.40
C TRP A 80 4.29 -17.13 -11.00
N GLU A 81 3.39 -17.49 -11.92
CA GLU A 81 2.33 -18.47 -11.69
C GLU A 81 2.74 -19.89 -12.13
N GLN A 82 4.03 -20.13 -12.42
CA GLN A 82 4.51 -21.42 -12.95
C GLN A 82 4.23 -22.62 -12.03
N HIS A 83 4.27 -22.41 -10.72
CA HIS A 83 3.89 -23.42 -9.73
C HIS A 83 2.39 -23.35 -9.39
N SER A 84 1.53 -23.40 -10.40
CA SER A 84 0.07 -23.47 -10.22
C SER A 84 -0.48 -24.82 -10.64
N LEU A 85 -1.30 -25.41 -9.77
CA LEU A 85 -2.06 -26.63 -10.04
C LEU A 85 -3.54 -26.31 -10.02
N ILE A 86 -4.26 -26.69 -11.08
CA ILE A 86 -5.71 -26.54 -11.19
C ILE A 86 -6.32 -27.93 -11.02
N LEU A 87 -7.17 -28.10 -10.01
CA LEU A 87 -7.89 -29.35 -9.75
C LEU A 87 -9.39 -29.13 -9.85
N SER A 88 -10.09 -30.08 -10.47
CA SER A 88 -11.56 -30.08 -10.41
C SER A 88 -12.01 -30.62 -9.05
N SER A 89 -12.79 -29.82 -8.34
CA SER A 89 -13.40 -30.21 -7.07
C SER A 89 -14.76 -30.90 -7.23
N SER A 90 -15.20 -31.19 -8.47
CA SER A 90 -16.50 -31.84 -8.74
C SER A 90 -16.59 -33.26 -8.17
N ASP A 91 -15.51 -34.04 -8.26
CA ASP A 91 -15.54 -35.48 -8.00
C ASP A 91 -14.98 -35.89 -6.63
N GLY A 92 -14.67 -34.90 -5.77
CA GLY A 92 -13.93 -35.11 -4.54
C GLY A 92 -12.44 -35.32 -4.84
N ILE A 93 -11.59 -34.57 -4.16
CA ILE A 93 -10.13 -34.71 -4.29
C ILE A 93 -9.68 -35.74 -3.25
N SER A 94 -8.86 -36.71 -3.68
CA SER A 94 -8.31 -37.71 -2.75
C SER A 94 -7.41 -37.04 -1.72
N GLU A 95 -7.44 -37.52 -0.47
CA GLU A 95 -6.55 -37.02 0.59
C GLU A 95 -5.06 -37.23 0.25
N ASP A 96 -4.75 -38.23 -0.59
CA ASP A 96 -3.41 -38.60 -1.04
C ASP A 96 -3.14 -38.19 -2.50
N ASP A 97 -3.63 -37.02 -2.92
CA ASP A 97 -3.37 -36.54 -4.29
C ASP A 97 -1.88 -36.24 -4.50
N GLU A 98 -1.21 -37.11 -5.27
CA GLU A 98 0.21 -37.03 -5.57
C GLU A 98 0.60 -35.72 -6.26
N GLN A 99 -0.31 -35.10 -7.02
CA GLN A 99 -0.04 -33.85 -7.70
C GLN A 99 0.15 -32.70 -6.71
N ILE A 100 -0.62 -32.68 -5.62
CA ILE A 100 -0.49 -31.68 -4.55
C ILE A 100 0.84 -31.86 -3.83
N MET A 101 1.20 -33.11 -3.50
CA MET A 101 2.46 -33.41 -2.82
C MET A 101 3.68 -33.04 -3.68
N ASN A 102 3.63 -33.33 -4.98
CA ASN A 102 4.68 -32.95 -5.92
C ASN A 102 4.80 -31.44 -6.11
N LEU A 103 3.67 -30.72 -6.13
CA LEU A 103 3.65 -29.25 -6.18
C LEU A 103 4.35 -28.64 -4.95
N LEU A 104 3.98 -29.11 -3.75
CA LEU A 104 4.56 -28.64 -2.50
C LEU A 104 6.06 -28.91 -2.42
N ALA A 105 6.50 -30.13 -2.78
CA ALA A 105 7.92 -30.48 -2.81
C ALA A 105 8.70 -29.58 -3.79
N THR A 106 8.16 -29.38 -4.99
CA THR A 106 8.78 -28.52 -6.01
C THR A 106 8.93 -27.07 -5.51
N ALA A 107 7.89 -26.52 -4.86
CA ALA A 107 7.94 -25.18 -4.32
C ALA A 107 8.95 -25.04 -3.17
N LEU A 108 9.03 -26.03 -2.29
CA LEU A 108 10.00 -26.05 -1.19
C LEU A 108 11.46 -26.11 -1.68
N ASP A 109 11.73 -26.88 -2.73
CA ASP A 109 13.06 -27.02 -3.31
C ASP A 109 13.47 -25.81 -4.18
N ASN A 110 12.50 -24.97 -4.58
CA ASN A 110 12.72 -23.82 -5.47
C ASN A 110 12.19 -22.51 -4.84
N PRO A 111 12.86 -21.99 -3.79
CA PRO A 111 12.45 -20.73 -3.17
C PRO A 111 12.58 -19.54 -4.11
N GLU A 112 11.63 -18.62 -3.99
CA GLU A 112 11.55 -17.45 -4.84
C GLU A 112 12.64 -16.43 -4.52
N ARG A 113 13.30 -15.88 -5.55
CA ARG A 113 14.42 -14.96 -5.34
C ARG A 113 13.94 -13.52 -5.11
N PRO A 114 14.49 -12.79 -4.11
CA PRO A 114 14.25 -11.36 -3.96
C PRO A 114 14.61 -10.62 -5.26
N ASN A 115 13.82 -9.61 -5.64
CA ASN A 115 14.21 -8.71 -6.74
C ASN A 115 15.08 -7.61 -6.14
N GLU A 116 16.39 -7.65 -6.32
CA GLU A 116 17.27 -6.58 -5.85
C GLU A 116 16.92 -5.23 -6.52
N GLU A 117 16.53 -5.27 -7.81
CA GLU A 117 16.22 -4.08 -8.63
C GLU A 117 14.90 -3.35 -8.26
N ASP A 118 13.85 -4.06 -7.81
CA ASP A 118 12.54 -3.45 -7.51
C ASP A 118 12.56 -2.69 -6.17
N THR A 119 13.41 -3.10 -5.23
CA THR A 119 13.65 -2.39 -3.96
C THR A 119 14.32 -1.05 -4.18
N GLU A 120 15.42 -1.01 -4.92
CA GLU A 120 16.15 0.24 -5.19
C GLU A 120 15.33 1.22 -6.03
N GLN A 121 14.61 0.72 -7.05
CA GLN A 121 13.76 1.55 -7.89
C GLN A 121 12.54 2.10 -7.13
N LYS A 122 11.90 1.31 -6.25
CA LYS A 122 10.80 1.79 -5.40
C LYS A 122 11.28 2.79 -4.35
N GLU A 123 12.45 2.59 -3.77
CA GLU A 123 13.05 3.55 -2.82
C GLU A 123 13.44 4.85 -3.51
N ALA A 124 14.05 4.77 -4.70
CA ALA A 124 14.35 5.94 -5.51
C ALA A 124 13.08 6.68 -5.95
N ALA A 125 12.03 5.97 -6.38
CA ALA A 125 10.75 6.58 -6.74
C ALA A 125 10.06 7.25 -5.54
N ARG A 126 10.13 6.63 -4.35
CA ARG A 126 9.66 7.26 -3.10
C ARG A 126 10.46 8.51 -2.75
N ALA A 127 11.78 8.48 -2.91
CA ALA A 127 12.64 9.64 -2.68
C ALA A 127 12.34 10.80 -3.65
N ILE A 128 12.10 10.49 -4.94
CA ILE A 128 11.72 11.48 -5.96
C ILE A 128 10.34 12.08 -5.65
N CYS A 129 9.38 11.24 -5.25
CA CYS A 129 8.04 11.71 -4.86
C CYS A 129 8.12 12.61 -3.62
N ALA A 130 8.87 12.21 -2.59
CA ALA A 130 9.11 13.01 -1.40
C ALA A 130 9.80 14.34 -1.73
N ALA A 131 10.80 14.33 -2.63
CA ALA A 131 11.45 15.55 -3.10
C ALA A 131 10.48 16.49 -3.83
N SER A 132 9.57 15.94 -4.64
CA SER A 132 8.51 16.70 -5.31
C SER A 132 7.55 17.32 -4.29
N THR A 133 7.09 16.56 -3.28
CA THR A 133 6.19 17.06 -2.23
C THR A 133 6.85 18.14 -1.37
N VAL A 134 8.12 17.95 -0.97
CA VAL A 134 8.88 18.95 -0.20
C VAL A 134 9.08 20.22 -1.00
N HIS A 135 9.34 20.11 -2.31
CA HIS A 135 9.48 21.28 -3.18
C HIS A 135 8.17 22.07 -3.29
N GLN A 136 7.04 21.38 -3.50
CA GLN A 136 5.71 22.02 -3.52
C GLN A 136 5.36 22.66 -2.18
N ALA A 137 5.69 21.99 -1.07
CA ALA A 137 5.51 22.54 0.26
C ALA A 137 6.36 23.80 0.51
N ASP A 138 7.64 23.84 0.10
CA ASP A 138 8.47 25.06 0.22
C ASP A 138 7.88 26.21 -0.60
N GLN A 139 7.42 25.95 -1.82
CA GLN A 139 6.80 26.97 -2.66
C GLN A 139 5.50 27.51 -2.05
N ALA A 140 4.67 26.65 -1.45
CA ALA A 140 3.46 27.06 -0.74
C ALA A 140 3.81 27.89 0.52
N CYS A 141 4.79 27.45 1.31
CA CYS A 141 5.23 28.17 2.51
C CYS A 141 5.74 29.57 2.17
N ARG A 142 6.55 29.72 1.11
CA ARG A 142 7.05 31.03 0.65
C ARG A 142 5.92 31.98 0.26
N ARG A 143 4.88 31.47 -0.39
CA ARG A 143 3.69 32.26 -0.75
C ARG A 143 2.95 32.73 0.50
N ALA A 144 2.65 31.80 1.41
CA ALA A 144 1.96 32.12 2.67
C ALA A 144 2.75 33.12 3.55
N ILE A 145 4.08 32.98 3.64
CA ILE A 145 4.93 33.97 4.34
C ILE A 145 4.87 35.34 3.65
N SER A 146 4.90 35.37 2.31
CA SER A 146 4.82 36.64 1.57
C SER A 146 3.48 37.34 1.81
N GLU A 147 2.38 36.59 1.77
CA GLU A 147 1.03 37.10 2.08
C GLU A 147 0.95 37.62 3.52
N ALA A 148 1.40 36.83 4.49
CA ALA A 148 1.47 37.22 5.91
C ALA A 148 2.27 38.52 6.14
N MET A 149 3.39 38.68 5.43
CA MET A 149 4.23 39.88 5.52
C MET A 149 3.56 41.11 4.88
N GLN A 150 2.80 40.93 3.79
CA GLN A 150 2.03 42.02 3.18
C GLN A 150 0.85 42.43 4.08
N ASP A 151 0.15 41.48 4.68
CA ASP A 151 -0.95 41.73 5.62
C ASP A 151 -0.47 42.47 6.87
N ALA A 152 0.65 42.05 7.46
CA ALA A 152 1.25 42.73 8.60
C ALA A 152 1.67 44.17 8.26
N LYS A 153 2.22 44.38 7.06
CA LYS A 153 2.56 45.71 6.56
C LYS A 153 1.33 46.58 6.34
N GLY A 154 0.24 46.03 5.80
CA GLY A 154 -1.04 46.72 5.63
C GLY A 154 -1.71 47.11 6.95
N LYS A 155 -1.35 46.42 8.05
CA LYS A 155 -1.81 46.68 9.42
C LYS A 155 -0.86 47.58 10.23
N ASN A 156 0.11 48.23 9.58
CA ASN A 156 1.06 49.18 10.18
C ASN A 156 1.94 48.61 11.31
N VAL A 157 2.30 47.32 11.23
CA VAL A 157 3.28 46.71 12.15
C VAL A 157 4.63 47.43 12.05
N LEU A 158 5.29 47.68 13.19
CA LEU A 158 6.54 48.42 13.24
C LEU A 158 7.67 47.71 12.48
N PRO A 159 8.60 48.44 11.84
CA PRO A 159 9.70 47.83 11.07
C PRO A 159 10.58 46.86 11.87
N SER A 160 10.78 47.11 13.17
CA SER A 160 11.51 46.21 14.08
C SER A 160 10.75 44.90 14.31
N GLU A 161 9.43 44.96 14.43
CA GLU A 161 8.55 43.80 14.62
C GLU A 161 8.35 43.01 13.33
N MET A 162 8.36 43.69 12.17
CA MET A 162 8.37 43.05 10.85
C MET A 162 9.60 42.16 10.66
N LYS A 163 10.76 42.56 11.19
CA LYS A 163 11.97 41.74 11.16
C LYS A 163 11.82 40.48 12.01
N SER A 164 11.34 40.62 13.25
CA SER A 164 11.10 39.48 14.15
C SER A 164 10.03 38.53 13.62
N LEU A 165 8.97 39.06 13.00
CA LEU A 165 7.93 38.26 12.34
C LEU A 165 8.52 37.42 11.19
N ALA A 166 9.36 38.02 10.34
CA ALA A 166 10.01 37.31 9.25
C ALA A 166 10.93 36.19 9.74
N GLU A 167 11.64 36.41 10.84
CA GLU A 167 12.52 35.40 11.47
C GLU A 167 11.70 34.24 12.04
N GLU A 168 10.61 34.51 12.77
CA GLU A 168 9.70 33.48 13.30
C GLU A 168 9.06 32.65 12.17
N LEU A 169 8.58 33.30 11.10
CA LEU A 169 7.96 32.62 9.96
C LEU A 169 8.95 31.74 9.18
N ASN A 170 10.18 32.21 8.99
CA ASN A 170 11.22 31.41 8.33
C ASN A 170 11.67 30.22 9.18
N LYS A 171 11.72 30.38 10.50
CA LYS A 171 12.01 29.28 11.43
C LYS A 171 10.92 28.21 11.37
N LEU A 172 9.64 28.62 11.45
CA LEU A 172 8.51 27.71 11.33
C LEU A 172 8.52 26.92 10.01
N LYS A 173 8.85 27.60 8.89
CA LYS A 173 9.03 26.93 7.60
C LYS A 173 10.14 25.88 7.63
N ALA A 174 11.28 26.21 8.23
CA ALA A 174 12.43 25.30 8.29
C ALA A 174 12.07 24.01 9.05
N GLU A 175 11.46 24.15 10.22
CA GLU A 175 10.99 23.02 11.06
C GLU A 175 9.96 22.17 10.31
N PHE A 176 8.97 22.81 9.69
CA PHE A 176 7.93 22.13 8.91
C PHE A 176 8.47 21.32 7.72
N LEU A 177 9.45 21.87 6.99
CA LEU A 177 10.08 21.16 5.87
C LEU A 177 10.98 20.01 6.34
N GLU A 178 11.60 20.11 7.51
CA GLU A 178 12.36 18.99 8.10
C GLU A 178 11.44 17.85 8.54
N ASP A 179 10.31 18.16 9.18
CA ASP A 179 9.32 17.15 9.58
C ASP A 179 8.74 16.41 8.37
N LEU A 180 8.51 17.12 7.26
CA LEU A 180 8.09 16.55 5.98
C LEU A 180 9.15 15.62 5.37
N ARG A 181 10.44 16.01 5.41
CA ARG A 181 11.55 15.16 4.95
C ARG A 181 11.72 13.89 5.77
N GLN A 182 11.42 13.96 7.07
CA GLN A 182 11.52 12.82 8.00
C GLN A 182 10.24 11.96 8.04
N GLY A 183 9.18 12.34 7.31
CA GLY A 183 7.91 11.60 7.30
C GLY A 183 7.16 11.61 8.63
N LYS A 184 7.51 12.50 9.57
CA LYS A 184 6.92 12.56 10.92
C LYS A 184 5.47 13.08 10.90
N THR A 185 5.08 13.80 9.86
CA THR A 185 3.77 14.47 9.76
C THR A 185 2.79 13.68 8.89
N LEU A 186 2.43 12.46 9.31
CA LEU A 186 1.30 11.73 8.73
C LEU A 186 0.43 11.13 9.84
N LYS A 187 -0.34 12.02 10.49
CA LYS A 187 -1.57 11.66 11.22
C LYS A 187 -2.72 12.54 10.75
N THR A 188 -3.09 12.41 9.49
CA THR A 188 -4.37 12.94 9.00
C THR A 188 -4.93 11.97 7.97
N GLN A 189 -6.08 11.41 8.32
CA GLN A 189 -6.83 10.45 7.52
C GLN A 189 -7.33 11.12 6.25
N TYR A 190 -7.06 10.47 5.10
CA TYR A 190 -7.68 10.60 3.77
C TYR A 190 -7.87 12.00 3.14
N TYR A 191 -7.66 12.02 1.82
CA TYR A 191 -7.68 13.14 0.86
C TYR A 191 -6.37 13.93 0.75
N ASP A 192 -5.69 13.70 -0.37
CA ASP A 192 -4.53 14.43 -0.92
C ASP A 192 -3.49 14.94 0.11
N PRO A 193 -2.36 14.24 0.28
CA PRO A 193 -1.30 14.64 1.22
C PRO A 193 -0.79 16.06 1.01
N ALA A 194 -0.83 16.58 -0.23
CA ALA A 194 -0.38 17.94 -0.51
C ALA A 194 -1.31 19.00 0.12
N THR A 195 -2.62 18.78 0.04
CA THR A 195 -3.62 19.77 0.48
C THR A 195 -3.75 19.79 2.02
N GLY A 196 -3.74 18.63 2.67
CA GLY A 196 -3.81 18.54 4.14
C GLY A 196 -2.61 19.16 4.84
N VAL A 197 -1.40 18.88 4.34
CA VAL A 197 -0.14 19.38 4.90
C VAL A 197 -0.04 20.91 4.81
N ILE A 198 -0.42 21.51 3.68
CA ILE A 198 -0.36 22.97 3.47
C ILE A 198 -1.31 23.71 4.45
N SER A 199 -2.49 23.15 4.72
CA SER A 199 -3.47 23.76 5.63
C SER A 199 -2.94 23.90 7.06
N SER A 200 -2.13 22.95 7.53
CA SER A 200 -1.54 22.98 8.87
C SER A 200 -0.51 24.11 9.01
N PHE A 201 0.31 24.34 7.97
CA PHE A 201 1.27 25.43 7.96
C PHE A 201 0.58 26.80 7.96
N GLN A 202 -0.48 26.95 7.16
CA GLN A 202 -1.24 28.21 7.08
C GLN A 202 -1.90 28.58 8.42
N GLN A 203 -2.44 27.59 9.13
CA GLN A 203 -3.04 27.81 10.46
C GLN A 203 -1.99 28.32 11.47
N GLU A 204 -0.82 27.70 11.51
CA GLU A 204 0.23 28.08 12.46
C GLU A 204 0.87 29.42 12.10
N ALA A 205 1.09 29.69 10.81
CA ALA A 205 1.54 31.00 10.32
C ALA A 205 0.55 32.11 10.70
N THR A 206 -0.76 31.85 10.60
CA THR A 206 -1.80 32.81 11.00
C THR A 206 -1.76 33.13 12.50
N LYS A 207 -1.52 32.13 13.36
CA LYS A 207 -1.34 32.35 14.81
C LYS A 207 -0.14 33.24 15.10
N VAL A 208 0.99 32.98 14.43
CA VAL A 208 2.20 33.81 14.56
C VAL A 208 1.90 35.25 14.16
N VAL A 209 1.25 35.46 13.02
CA VAL A 209 0.89 36.80 12.52
C VAL A 209 -0.06 37.54 13.48
N ASN A 210 -1.05 36.85 14.04
CA ASN A 210 -2.00 37.43 14.99
C ASN A 210 -1.34 37.93 16.29
N LYS A 211 -0.23 37.32 16.74
CA LYS A 211 0.55 37.77 17.90
C LYS A 211 1.15 39.17 17.72
N TYR A 212 1.37 39.60 16.48
CA TYR A 212 1.94 40.91 16.16
C TYR A 212 0.87 41.95 15.77
N ILE A 213 -0.30 41.50 15.32
CA ILE A 213 -1.41 42.37 14.94
C ILE A 213 -2.32 42.72 16.12
N LEU A 214 -2.53 41.79 17.07
CA LEU A 214 -3.46 41.94 18.19
C LEU A 214 -2.79 42.48 19.47
N LYS A 215 -1.63 43.12 19.34
CA LYS A 215 -0.96 43.82 20.44
C LYS A 215 -1.51 45.24 20.62
#